data_AF-A0A8J9SC32-F1
#
_entry.id   AF-A0A8J9SC32-F1
#
_cell.length_a   1.000
_cell.length_b   1.000
_cell.length_c   1.000
_cell.angle_alpha   90.00
_cell.angle_beta   90.00
_cell.angle_gamma   90.00
#
_symmetry.space_group_name_H-M   'P 1'
#
loop_
_entity.id
_entity.type
_entity.pdbx_description
1 polymer ?
#
loop_
_entity_poly.entity_id
_entity_poly.type
_entity_poly.pdbx_seq_one_letter_code
_entity_poly.pdbx_strand_id
1 'polypeptide(L)'
;MSELGRQRNQETMDELEERRDSELAFVSAAYTPDEAWYNVEATENGALVNGVVGTVHRRLFVPPYYCNSKEEIACFVLSLSMTISYPEEDALQVHGRVDSERTSRLLLRASHKALRALLDSCQEMAQSCSGQESVLLLFNHVEQWLEEKWTEYLKEVRSKSPEITSERKSWAAAQEQPKILGRRLIYSHHIISKTKRSNIKDIASQYDLTGFMKVGWPGLLIVEGDEANCCDFYEEIRRWAWQYLVLRGEMQEEFETQHAMTCARAFAIFSEVEDMSIVASACREAGLESLFQTAMKIYEHDIQDNEPHIHGALILVDHMNDGKAYRKWLRKNSRSLDVSLVVKNIYADNDFTKRPTILVAFVGDNITVP
;
A
#
# COMPACT_ATOMS: atom_id res chain seq x y z
N MET A 1 46.58 25.65 6.38
CA MET A 1 45.61 25.03 7.31
C MET A 1 46.40 24.36 8.43
N SER A 2 46.15 24.76 9.68
CA SER A 2 46.74 24.09 10.86
C SER A 2 46.20 22.66 10.98
N GLU A 3 46.94 21.76 11.64
CA GLU A 3 46.48 20.39 11.92
C GLU A 3 45.13 20.37 12.66
N LEU A 4 44.94 21.31 13.60
CA LEU A 4 43.65 21.55 14.28
C LEU A 4 42.50 21.89 13.32
N GLY A 5 42.76 22.60 12.22
CA GLY A 5 41.74 22.94 11.24
C GLY A 5 41.35 21.75 10.34
N ARG A 6 42.30 20.85 10.07
CA ARG A 6 42.01 19.60 9.32
C ARG A 6 41.22 18.61 10.17
N GLN A 7 41.59 18.48 11.44
CA GLN A 7 40.91 17.58 12.38
C GLN A 7 39.47 18.01 12.64
N ARG A 8 39.22 19.30 12.85
CA ARG A 8 37.85 19.84 12.99
C ARG A 8 37.00 19.62 11.75
N ASN A 9 37.57 19.81 10.55
CA ASN A 9 36.84 19.55 9.32
C ASN A 9 36.51 18.06 9.13
N GLN A 10 37.40 17.15 9.54
CA GLN A 10 37.14 15.71 9.47
C GLN A 10 36.03 15.31 10.43
N GLU A 11 36.06 15.79 11.68
CA GLU A 11 35.02 15.52 12.68
C GLU A 11 33.62 15.97 12.19
N THR A 12 33.53 17.15 11.55
CA THR A 12 32.27 17.63 10.97
C THR A 12 31.80 16.76 9.79
N MET A 13 32.71 16.28 8.95
CA MET A 13 32.34 15.39 7.83
C MET A 13 31.86 14.03 8.32
N ASP A 14 32.51 13.47 9.34
CA ASP A 14 32.13 12.20 9.95
C ASP A 14 30.74 12.31 10.63
N GLU A 15 30.45 13.44 11.30
CA GLU A 15 29.13 13.70 11.89
C GLU A 15 28.03 13.79 10.83
N LEU A 16 28.27 14.47 9.70
CA LEU A 16 27.32 14.53 8.59
C LEU A 16 27.07 13.16 7.95
N GLU A 17 28.10 12.32 7.85
CA GLU A 17 27.97 10.95 7.38
C GLU A 17 27.11 10.11 8.32
N GLU A 18 27.34 10.18 9.63
CA GLU A 18 26.53 9.47 10.64
C GLU A 18 25.05 9.88 10.60
N ARG A 19 24.76 11.17 10.38
CA ARG A 19 23.38 11.68 10.23
C ARG A 19 22.69 11.12 8.99
N ARG A 20 23.38 11.10 7.84
CA ARG A 20 22.85 10.49 6.61
C ARG A 20 22.62 8.99 6.78
N ASP A 21 23.60 8.29 7.34
CA ASP A 21 23.51 6.84 7.58
C ASP A 21 22.37 6.50 8.53
N SER A 22 22.08 7.34 9.51
CA SER A 22 20.93 7.20 10.40
C SER A 22 19.60 7.26 9.64
N GLU A 23 19.43 8.17 8.67
CA GLU A 23 18.23 8.21 7.82
C GLU A 23 18.14 6.99 6.88
N LEU A 24 19.27 6.52 6.33
CA LEU A 24 19.31 5.30 5.51
C LEU A 24 18.95 4.05 6.33
N ALA A 25 19.49 3.95 7.54
CA ALA A 25 19.19 2.88 8.49
C ALA A 25 17.70 2.89 8.85
N PHE A 26 17.12 4.07 9.09
CA PHE A 26 15.68 4.20 9.29
C PHE A 26 14.88 3.65 8.09
N VAL A 27 15.23 4.03 6.86
CA VAL A 27 14.52 3.55 5.66
C VAL A 27 14.55 2.03 5.56
N SER A 28 15.71 1.41 5.75
CA SER A 28 15.86 -0.05 5.69
C SER A 28 15.14 -0.79 6.83
N ALA A 29 14.99 -0.17 8.00
CA ALA A 29 14.27 -0.75 9.13
C ALA A 29 12.75 -0.57 9.02
N ALA A 30 12.28 0.54 8.43
CA ALA A 30 10.87 0.90 8.39
C ALA A 30 10.11 0.32 7.18
N TYR A 31 10.80 0.04 6.08
CA TYR A 31 10.17 -0.35 4.81
C TYR A 31 10.80 -1.62 4.22
N THR A 32 10.01 -2.38 3.47
CA THR A 32 10.55 -3.50 2.67
C THR A 32 11.36 -2.98 1.47
N PRO A 33 12.27 -3.79 0.89
CA PRO A 33 13.04 -3.39 -0.30
C PRO A 33 12.20 -3.05 -1.54
N ASP A 34 10.95 -3.51 -1.61
CA ASP A 34 10.01 -3.15 -2.68
C ASP A 34 9.34 -1.78 -2.42
N GLU A 35 9.15 -1.42 -1.16
CA GLU A 35 8.49 -0.17 -0.73
C GLU A 35 9.45 1.03 -0.69
N ALA A 36 10.68 0.82 -0.23
CA ALA A 36 11.74 1.82 -0.25
C ALA A 36 13.11 1.15 -0.33
N TRP A 37 14.03 1.76 -1.06
CA TRP A 37 15.41 1.29 -1.19
C TRP A 37 16.33 2.49 -1.34
N TYR A 38 17.63 2.31 -1.09
CA TYR A 38 18.62 3.36 -1.32
C TYR A 38 19.75 2.82 -2.19
N ASN A 39 20.31 3.72 -2.98
CA ASN A 39 21.52 3.47 -3.76
C ASN A 39 22.62 4.38 -3.21
N VAL A 40 23.75 3.80 -2.87
CA VAL A 40 24.97 4.56 -2.58
C VAL A 40 25.67 4.77 -3.92
N GLU A 41 25.95 6.02 -4.29
CA GLU A 41 26.67 6.28 -5.54
C GLU A 41 28.16 5.96 -5.34
N ALA A 42 28.60 4.86 -5.97
CA ALA A 42 30.02 4.54 -6.01
C ALA A 42 30.75 5.57 -6.90
N THR A 43 31.88 6.08 -6.42
CA THR A 43 32.72 7.00 -7.18
C THR A 43 33.30 6.30 -8.41
N GLU A 44 32.68 6.42 -9.58
CA GLU A 44 33.17 5.73 -10.79
C GLU A 44 34.58 6.18 -11.23
N ASN A 45 35.11 7.30 -10.72
CA ASN A 45 36.51 7.73 -10.92
C ASN A 45 37.05 8.61 -9.76
N GLY A 46 36.54 8.41 -8.53
CA GLY A 46 36.88 9.26 -7.38
C GLY A 46 36.20 10.64 -7.35
N ALA A 47 35.29 10.93 -8.29
CA ALA A 47 34.50 12.17 -8.32
C ALA A 47 33.01 11.85 -8.18
N LEU A 48 32.34 12.49 -7.21
CA LEU A 48 30.89 12.43 -7.04
C LEU A 48 30.19 13.18 -8.18
N VAL A 49 29.15 12.61 -8.77
CA VAL A 49 28.33 13.30 -9.77
C VAL A 49 27.45 14.31 -9.02
N ASN A 50 27.63 15.61 -9.28
CA ASN A 50 26.92 16.70 -8.60
C ASN A 50 27.00 16.67 -7.06
N GLY A 51 28.02 16.02 -6.49
CA GLY A 51 28.19 15.90 -5.03
C GLY A 51 27.19 14.97 -4.34
N VAL A 52 26.39 14.20 -5.09
CA VAL A 52 25.42 13.23 -4.55
C VAL A 52 26.16 12.01 -4.00
N VAL A 53 25.90 11.68 -2.73
CA VAL A 53 26.52 10.53 -2.03
C VAL A 53 25.58 9.33 -1.94
N GLY A 54 24.27 9.57 -2.00
CA GLY A 54 23.27 8.52 -2.00
C GLY A 54 21.92 9.03 -2.44
N THR A 55 21.08 8.13 -2.94
CA THR A 55 19.70 8.43 -3.30
C THR A 55 18.77 7.43 -2.65
N VAL A 56 17.78 7.94 -1.92
CA VAL A 56 16.70 7.16 -1.33
C VAL A 56 15.50 7.17 -2.27
N HIS A 57 14.92 6.01 -2.51
CA HIS A 57 13.73 5.84 -3.34
C HIS A 57 12.56 5.35 -2.50
N ARG A 58 11.37 5.90 -2.75
CA ARG A 58 10.12 5.49 -2.10
C ARG A 58 9.06 5.23 -3.15
N ARG A 59 8.52 4.01 -3.16
CA ARG A 59 7.42 3.62 -4.03
C ARG A 59 6.09 3.83 -3.33
N LEU A 60 5.22 4.60 -3.97
CA LEU A 60 3.96 5.05 -3.40
C LEU A 60 2.85 4.56 -4.30
N PHE A 61 2.04 3.65 -3.77
CA PHE A 61 0.80 3.26 -4.41
C PHE A 61 -0.28 4.23 -3.97
N VAL A 62 -1.04 4.74 -4.92
CA VAL A 62 -2.30 5.42 -4.64
C VAL A 62 -3.40 4.38 -4.66
N PRO A 63 -4.02 4.11 -3.50
CA PRO A 63 -5.02 3.07 -3.40
C PRO A 63 -6.23 3.25 -4.34
N PRO A 64 -6.83 2.14 -4.82
CA PRO A 64 -7.96 2.17 -5.77
C PRO A 64 -9.19 2.92 -5.27
N TYR A 65 -9.37 3.03 -3.95
CA TYR A 65 -10.51 3.75 -3.36
C TYR A 65 -10.48 5.25 -3.66
N TYR A 66 -9.30 5.89 -3.81
CA TYR A 66 -9.24 7.27 -4.30
C TYR A 66 -9.66 7.39 -5.78
N CYS A 67 -9.59 6.28 -6.53
CA CYS A 67 -9.91 6.19 -7.95
C CYS A 67 -11.39 5.91 -8.24
N ASN A 68 -12.25 5.66 -7.24
CA ASN A 68 -13.63 5.18 -7.47
C ASN A 68 -13.69 4.02 -8.48
N SER A 69 -12.70 3.13 -8.47
CA SER A 69 -12.63 1.94 -9.32
C SER A 69 -11.95 0.81 -8.54
N LYS A 70 -12.47 -0.42 -8.63
CA LYS A 70 -12.02 -1.55 -7.81
C LYS A 70 -10.63 -2.10 -8.22
N GLU A 71 -10.05 -1.63 -9.33
CA GLU A 71 -8.85 -2.24 -9.94
C GLU A 71 -7.79 -1.25 -10.43
N GLU A 72 -8.06 0.06 -10.48
CA GLU A 72 -7.08 1.00 -11.03
C GLU A 72 -6.11 1.52 -9.95
N ILE A 73 -4.82 1.32 -10.18
CA ILE A 73 -3.75 1.71 -9.27
C ILE A 73 -2.87 2.74 -9.97
N ALA A 74 -2.51 3.82 -9.27
CA ALA A 74 -1.44 4.70 -9.68
C ALA A 74 -0.21 4.46 -8.80
N CYS A 75 0.97 4.38 -9.42
CA CYS A 75 2.22 4.12 -8.72
C CYS A 75 3.23 5.22 -9.04
N PHE A 76 3.75 5.85 -7.99
CA PHE A 76 4.78 6.87 -8.05
C PHE A 76 6.05 6.35 -7.40
N VAL A 77 7.20 6.77 -7.93
CA VAL A 77 8.49 6.56 -7.27
C VAL A 77 9.11 7.92 -7.02
N LEU A 78 9.15 8.32 -5.76
CA LEU A 78 9.90 9.48 -5.29
C LEU A 78 11.36 9.08 -5.12
N SER A 79 12.29 9.98 -5.48
CA SER A 79 13.73 9.79 -5.32
C SER A 79 14.32 11.04 -4.68
N LEU A 80 14.96 10.87 -3.53
CA LEU A 80 15.54 11.93 -2.71
C LEU A 80 17.06 11.75 -2.72
N SER A 81 17.77 12.61 -3.43
CA SER A 81 19.23 12.55 -3.51
C SER A 81 19.85 13.42 -2.42
N MET A 82 20.74 12.80 -1.66
CA MET A 82 21.54 13.43 -0.60
C MET A 82 22.88 13.86 -1.18
N THR A 83 23.24 15.12 -1.02
CA THR A 83 24.60 15.59 -1.31
C THR A 83 25.52 15.37 -0.11
N ILE A 84 26.82 15.54 -0.32
CA ILE A 84 27.82 15.48 0.74
C ILE A 84 27.60 16.53 1.85
N SER A 85 26.93 17.64 1.53
CA SER A 85 26.63 18.72 2.49
C SER A 85 25.24 18.63 3.10
N TYR A 86 24.42 17.65 2.71
CA TYR A 86 23.15 17.36 3.37
C TYR A 86 23.39 16.63 4.71
N PRO A 87 22.63 16.95 5.78
CA PRO A 87 21.47 17.85 5.83
C PRO A 87 21.75 19.33 6.16
N GLU A 88 23.00 19.70 6.41
CA GLU A 88 23.33 20.97 7.05
C GLU A 88 23.28 22.18 6.10
N GLU A 89 23.96 22.11 4.94
CA GLU A 89 24.00 23.22 3.98
C GLU A 89 23.03 23.02 2.81
N ASP A 90 22.86 21.76 2.37
CA ASP A 90 22.02 21.41 1.23
C ASP A 90 20.71 20.75 1.67
N ALA A 91 19.63 21.03 0.95
CA ALA A 91 18.37 20.30 1.05
C ALA A 91 18.38 19.05 0.16
N LEU A 92 17.47 18.10 0.42
CA LEU A 92 17.27 16.93 -0.44
C LEU A 92 16.90 17.36 -1.87
N GLN A 93 17.59 16.80 -2.85
CA GLN A 93 17.23 16.99 -4.25
C GLN A 93 16.09 16.05 -4.62
N VAL A 94 14.89 16.61 -4.76
CA VAL A 94 13.67 15.84 -5.00
C VAL A 94 13.45 15.59 -6.49
N HIS A 95 13.37 14.31 -6.83
CA HIS A 95 12.99 13.79 -8.13
C HIS A 95 11.84 12.80 -7.99
N GLY A 96 11.14 12.53 -9.08
CA GLY A 96 10.15 11.46 -9.08
C GLY A 96 9.69 11.09 -10.46
N ARG A 97 9.10 9.91 -10.56
CA ARG A 97 8.55 9.36 -11.79
C ARG A 97 7.28 8.59 -11.50
N VAL A 98 6.46 8.43 -12.53
CA VAL A 98 5.36 7.46 -12.51
C VAL A 98 5.92 6.10 -12.91
N ASP A 99 5.64 5.07 -12.13
CA ASP A 99 5.94 3.69 -12.50
C ASP A 99 4.87 3.22 -13.49
N SER A 100 5.18 3.30 -14.77
CA SER A 100 4.25 3.00 -15.85
C SER A 100 3.90 1.52 -15.97
N GLU A 101 4.71 0.62 -15.41
CA GLU A 101 4.42 -0.82 -15.42
C GLU A 101 3.39 -1.19 -14.35
N ARG A 102 3.44 -0.50 -13.21
CA ARG A 102 2.53 -0.71 -12.08
C ARG A 102 1.35 0.25 -12.03
N THR A 103 1.32 1.23 -12.94
CA THR A 103 0.21 2.20 -13.07
C THR A 103 -0.77 1.77 -14.15
N SER A 104 -2.04 1.71 -13.82
CA SER A 104 -3.11 1.42 -14.77
C SER A 104 -3.11 2.45 -15.91
N ARG A 105 -3.24 1.99 -17.16
CA ARG A 105 -3.14 2.84 -18.37
C ARG A 105 -4.06 4.06 -18.35
N LEU A 106 -5.26 3.91 -17.77
CA LEU A 106 -6.26 4.98 -17.66
C LEU A 106 -5.80 6.11 -16.71
N LEU A 107 -4.96 5.78 -15.74
CA LEU A 107 -4.43 6.72 -14.75
C LEU A 107 -3.11 7.37 -15.16
N LEU A 108 -2.40 6.88 -16.19
CA LEU A 108 -1.09 7.41 -16.58
C LEU A 108 -1.09 8.92 -16.85
N ARG A 109 -2.13 9.43 -17.54
CA ARG A 109 -2.24 10.87 -17.83
C ARG A 109 -2.47 11.70 -16.57
N ALA A 110 -3.37 11.25 -15.68
CA ALA A 110 -3.59 11.89 -14.37
C ALA A 110 -2.30 11.87 -13.55
N SER A 111 -1.62 10.72 -13.52
CA SER A 111 -0.39 10.48 -12.77
C SER A 111 0.72 11.43 -13.22
N HIS A 112 0.96 11.56 -14.52
CA HIS A 112 1.99 12.47 -15.04
C HIS A 112 1.65 13.94 -14.75
N LYS A 113 0.37 14.31 -14.76
CA LYS A 113 -0.06 15.68 -14.44
C LYS A 113 0.10 15.97 -12.95
N ALA A 114 -0.29 15.04 -12.08
CA ALA A 114 -0.17 15.15 -10.64
C ALA A 114 1.30 15.16 -10.19
N LEU A 115 2.15 14.35 -10.82
CA LEU A 115 3.58 14.23 -10.50
C LEU A 115 4.28 15.59 -10.50
N ARG A 116 3.97 16.48 -11.45
CA ARG A 116 4.59 17.82 -11.53
C ARG A 116 4.31 18.62 -10.25
N ALA A 117 3.04 18.75 -9.89
CA ALA A 117 2.62 19.54 -8.74
C ALA A 117 3.00 18.88 -7.40
N LEU A 118 3.08 17.55 -7.37
CA LEU A 118 3.64 16.81 -6.24
C LEU A 118 5.11 17.17 -6.04
N LEU A 119 5.93 17.09 -7.10
CA LEU A 119 7.35 17.39 -7.03
C LEU A 119 7.62 18.85 -6.65
N ASP A 120 6.87 19.80 -7.22
CA ASP A 120 6.99 21.22 -6.87
C ASP A 120 6.74 21.42 -5.36
N SER A 121 5.67 20.81 -4.82
CA SER A 121 5.36 20.89 -3.39
C SER A 121 6.39 20.20 -2.50
N CYS A 122 7.01 19.11 -2.96
CA CYS A 122 8.07 18.44 -2.23
C CYS A 122 9.37 19.24 -2.23
N GLN A 123 9.69 19.90 -3.34
CA GLN A 123 10.87 20.77 -3.42
C GLN A 123 10.75 21.97 -2.46
N GLU A 124 9.57 22.57 -2.36
CA GLU A 124 9.28 23.63 -1.37
C GLU A 124 9.48 23.12 0.07
N MET A 125 8.99 21.92 0.38
CA MET A 125 9.17 21.33 1.71
C MET A 125 10.65 21.03 2.00
N ALA A 126 11.36 20.41 1.06
CA ALA A 126 12.79 20.11 1.21
C ALA A 126 13.60 21.38 1.52
N GLN A 127 13.30 22.49 0.83
CA GLN A 127 13.94 23.78 1.09
C GLN A 127 13.62 24.32 2.50
N SER A 128 12.37 24.15 2.97
CA SER A 128 11.98 24.57 4.33
C SER A 128 12.65 23.75 5.44
N CYS A 129 13.15 22.56 5.11
CA CYS A 129 13.84 21.65 6.02
C CYS A 129 15.37 21.73 5.91
N SER A 130 15.93 22.72 5.22
CA SER A 130 17.39 22.92 5.18
C SER A 130 17.96 23.07 6.61
N GLY A 131 19.04 22.34 6.91
CA GLY A 131 19.67 22.28 8.22
C GLY A 131 19.29 21.06 9.07
N GLN A 132 18.32 20.25 8.65
CA GLN A 132 17.84 19.08 9.39
C GLN A 132 17.51 17.89 8.49
N GLU A 133 17.55 16.70 9.08
CA GLU A 133 17.11 15.44 8.50
C GLU A 133 15.63 15.53 8.08
N SER A 134 15.32 15.13 6.85
CA SER A 134 14.03 15.40 6.23
C SER A 134 13.49 14.29 5.33
N VAL A 135 14.17 13.14 5.20
CA VAL A 135 13.71 12.02 4.36
C VAL A 135 12.31 11.56 4.78
N LEU A 136 12.11 11.31 6.08
CA LEU A 136 10.81 10.88 6.61
C LEU A 136 9.75 11.98 6.49
N LEU A 137 10.13 13.24 6.70
CA LEU A 137 9.21 14.38 6.54
C LEU A 137 8.69 14.46 5.10
N LEU A 138 9.58 14.30 4.12
CA LEU A 138 9.23 14.30 2.70
C LEU A 138 8.38 13.10 2.30
N PHE A 139 8.62 11.92 2.87
CA PHE A 139 7.76 10.74 2.65
C PHE A 139 6.33 10.99 3.14
N ASN A 140 6.20 11.48 4.36
CA ASN A 140 4.89 11.79 4.95
C ASN A 140 4.16 12.88 4.15
N HIS A 141 4.89 13.90 3.70
CA HIS A 141 4.33 14.97 2.88
C HIS A 141 3.81 14.48 1.54
N VAL A 142 4.55 13.58 0.87
CA VAL A 142 4.08 12.98 -0.38
C VAL A 142 2.83 12.15 -0.16
N GLU A 143 2.79 11.33 0.89
CA GLU A 143 1.61 10.53 1.22
C GLU A 143 0.39 11.42 1.49
N GLN A 144 0.58 12.51 2.25
CA GLN A 144 -0.47 13.51 2.50
C GLN A 144 -0.92 14.23 1.23
N TRP A 145 0.02 14.68 0.39
CA TRP A 145 -0.29 15.40 -0.84
C TRP A 145 -1.10 14.51 -1.80
N LEU A 146 -0.68 13.25 -1.96
CA LEU A 146 -1.38 12.28 -2.80
C LEU A 146 -2.80 12.04 -2.30
N GLU A 147 -2.99 11.89 -1.00
CA GLU A 147 -4.33 11.77 -0.43
C GLU A 147 -5.20 13.01 -0.71
N GLU A 148 -4.69 14.21 -0.47
CA GLU A 148 -5.49 15.43 -0.56
C GLU A 148 -5.86 15.78 -2.01
N LYS A 149 -4.90 15.69 -2.93
CA LYS A 149 -5.03 16.30 -4.26
C LYS A 149 -5.30 15.30 -5.38
N TRP A 150 -5.01 14.00 -5.19
CA TRP A 150 -5.14 13.01 -6.26
C TRP A 150 -6.56 12.93 -6.84
N THR A 151 -7.58 13.03 -5.99
CA THR A 151 -8.99 12.95 -6.41
C THR A 151 -9.40 14.04 -7.40
N GLU A 152 -8.75 15.22 -7.36
CA GLU A 152 -8.99 16.32 -8.29
C GLU A 152 -8.48 15.98 -9.70
N TYR A 153 -7.29 15.37 -9.79
CA TYR A 153 -6.70 14.94 -11.06
C TYR A 153 -7.51 13.84 -11.75
N LEU A 154 -8.21 13.00 -10.98
CA LEU A 154 -9.10 11.97 -11.52
C LEU A 154 -10.38 12.55 -12.13
N LYS A 155 -10.98 13.56 -11.48
CA LYS A 155 -12.19 14.25 -11.97
C LYS A 155 -11.93 14.92 -13.33
N GLU A 156 -10.75 15.48 -13.52
CA GLU A 156 -10.37 16.14 -14.78
C GLU A 156 -10.13 15.18 -15.95
N VAL A 157 -9.63 13.96 -15.68
CA VAL A 157 -9.44 12.94 -16.72
C VAL A 157 -10.78 12.34 -17.17
N ARG A 158 -11.71 12.14 -16.24
CA ARG A 158 -13.06 11.62 -16.55
C ARG A 158 -13.92 12.62 -17.32
N SER A 159 -13.73 13.92 -17.12
CA SER A 159 -14.47 14.98 -17.82
C SER A 159 -14.00 15.25 -19.26
N LYS A 160 -12.93 14.60 -19.73
CA LYS A 160 -12.41 14.74 -21.11
C LYS A 160 -12.53 13.46 -21.97
N SER A 161 -13.17 12.41 -21.48
CA SER A 161 -13.55 11.23 -22.29
C SER A 161 -14.94 11.45 -22.87
N PRO A 162 -15.22 11.13 -24.15
CA PRO A 162 -16.51 11.39 -24.76
C PRO A 162 -17.62 10.64 -24.00
N GLU A 163 -18.60 11.41 -23.52
CA GLU A 163 -19.83 10.91 -22.94
C GLU A 163 -20.52 9.94 -23.90
N ILE A 164 -20.67 8.69 -23.49
CA ILE A 164 -21.84 7.92 -23.90
C ILE A 164 -22.93 8.31 -22.90
N THR A 165 -23.78 9.22 -23.36
CA THR A 165 -24.98 9.67 -22.67
C THR A 165 -25.85 8.47 -22.28
N SER A 166 -26.25 8.43 -21.01
CA SER A 166 -27.58 7.91 -20.69
C SER A 166 -28.21 8.75 -19.59
N GLU A 167 -28.87 9.82 -20.04
CA GLU A 167 -29.97 10.39 -19.30
C GLU A 167 -31.09 9.35 -19.20
N ARG A 168 -31.38 8.87 -17.98
CA ARG A 168 -32.74 8.46 -17.61
C ARG A 168 -33.03 8.82 -16.16
N LYS A 169 -33.74 9.93 -15.98
CA LYS A 169 -34.51 10.19 -14.76
C LYS A 169 -35.75 9.28 -14.73
N SER A 170 -35.94 8.65 -13.58
CA SER A 170 -37.19 8.29 -12.88
C SER A 170 -38.25 7.43 -13.61
N TRP A 171 -38.53 6.24 -13.07
CA TRP A 171 -39.70 5.96 -12.20
C TRP A 171 -39.55 4.57 -11.55
N ALA A 172 -40.31 4.36 -10.47
CA ALA A 172 -40.18 3.29 -9.49
C ALA A 172 -40.17 1.85 -10.03
N ALA A 173 -39.12 1.11 -9.68
CA ALA A 173 -39.17 -0.28 -9.27
C ALA A 173 -38.05 -0.49 -8.24
N ALA A 174 -38.40 -0.89 -7.02
CA ALA A 174 -37.44 -1.23 -5.98
C ALA A 174 -36.57 -2.40 -6.45
N GLN A 175 -35.35 -2.13 -6.89
CA GLN A 175 -34.26 -3.09 -6.85
C GLN A 175 -33.35 -2.63 -5.71
N GLU A 176 -33.40 -3.36 -4.60
CA GLU A 176 -32.51 -3.15 -3.47
C GLU A 176 -31.06 -3.30 -3.97
N GLN A 177 -30.30 -2.20 -3.91
CA GLN A 177 -28.85 -2.27 -4.12
C GLN A 177 -28.25 -3.13 -3.01
N PRO A 178 -27.26 -4.00 -3.31
CA PRO A 178 -26.64 -4.84 -2.31
C PRO A 178 -26.05 -3.97 -1.19
N LYS A 179 -26.28 -4.40 0.05
CA LYS A 179 -25.74 -3.77 1.27
C LYS A 179 -24.37 -4.35 1.56
N ILE A 180 -23.39 -3.49 1.84
CA ILE A 180 -22.01 -3.93 2.07
C ILE A 180 -21.71 -3.76 3.55
N LEU A 181 -21.42 -4.88 4.23
CA LEU A 181 -20.83 -4.88 5.56
C LEU A 181 -19.34 -4.61 5.43
N GLY A 182 -18.89 -3.45 5.89
CA GLY A 182 -17.49 -3.09 5.95
C GLY A 182 -16.90 -3.40 7.32
N ARG A 183 -15.69 -3.97 7.36
CA ARG A 183 -14.88 -4.11 8.57
C ARG A 183 -13.53 -3.46 8.37
N ARG A 184 -13.11 -2.63 9.31
CA ARG A 184 -11.84 -1.92 9.27
C ARG A 184 -11.06 -2.14 10.55
N LEU A 185 -9.77 -2.36 10.40
CA LEU A 185 -8.82 -2.41 11.49
C LEU A 185 -7.80 -1.29 11.33
N ILE A 186 -7.88 -0.32 12.23
CA ILE A 186 -7.12 0.92 12.22
C ILE A 186 -6.12 0.87 13.37
N TYR A 187 -4.86 1.04 13.04
CA TYR A 187 -3.75 1.05 13.98
C TYR A 187 -3.34 2.49 14.27
N SER A 188 -2.99 2.77 15.52
CA SER A 188 -2.45 4.06 15.95
C SER A 188 -1.26 3.87 16.89
N HIS A 189 -0.41 4.90 17.00
CA HIS A 189 0.70 4.88 17.97
C HIS A 189 0.21 4.61 19.39
N HIS A 190 -0.86 5.33 19.81
CA HIS A 190 -1.56 5.09 21.06
C HIS A 190 -2.93 5.79 21.09
N ILE A 191 -3.83 5.29 21.94
CA ILE A 191 -5.10 5.95 22.28
C ILE A 191 -5.16 6.12 23.81
N ILE A 192 -4.69 7.26 24.31
CA ILE A 192 -4.59 7.54 25.76
C ILE A 192 -5.54 8.67 26.19
N SER A 193 -5.67 9.71 25.35
CA SER A 193 -6.46 10.91 25.66
C SER A 193 -7.92 10.57 25.96
N LYS A 194 -8.40 10.94 27.16
CA LYS A 194 -9.79 10.71 27.58
C LYS A 194 -10.79 11.36 26.63
N THR A 195 -10.49 12.56 26.15
CA THR A 195 -11.31 13.27 25.16
C THR A 195 -11.39 12.50 23.86
N LYS A 196 -10.24 12.04 23.35
CA LYS A 196 -10.18 11.26 22.11
C LYS A 196 -10.99 9.95 22.23
N ARG A 197 -10.87 9.26 23.36
CA ARG A 197 -11.64 8.03 23.65
C ARG A 197 -13.15 8.28 23.68
N SER A 198 -13.59 9.35 24.33
CA SER A 198 -15.02 9.72 24.36
C SER A 198 -15.53 10.01 22.95
N ASN A 199 -14.83 10.87 22.22
CA ASN A 199 -15.24 11.25 20.87
C ASN A 199 -15.30 10.04 19.93
N ILE A 200 -14.36 9.07 20.05
CA ILE A 200 -14.39 7.84 19.23
C ILE A 200 -15.67 7.05 19.50
N LYS A 201 -16.05 6.88 20.76
CA LYS A 201 -17.30 6.19 21.11
C LYS A 201 -18.52 6.93 20.57
N ASP A 202 -18.53 8.25 20.72
CA ASP A 202 -19.66 9.09 20.28
C ASP A 202 -19.84 9.00 18.75
N ILE A 203 -18.73 9.04 18.00
CA ILE A 203 -18.76 8.97 16.54
C ILE A 203 -19.06 7.55 16.05
N ALA A 204 -18.48 6.51 16.67
CA ALA A 204 -18.82 5.13 16.36
C ALA A 204 -20.33 4.88 16.54
N SER A 205 -20.93 5.44 17.60
CA SER A 205 -22.38 5.38 17.81
C SER A 205 -23.17 6.18 16.77
N GLN A 206 -22.70 7.36 16.36
CA GLN A 206 -23.37 8.18 15.34
C GLN A 206 -23.42 7.49 13.98
N TYR A 207 -22.36 6.77 13.63
CA TYR A 207 -22.25 5.99 12.39
C TYR A 207 -22.82 4.57 12.49
N ASP A 208 -23.48 4.20 13.59
CA ASP A 208 -24.00 2.84 13.82
C ASP A 208 -22.93 1.74 13.61
N LEU A 209 -21.75 1.97 14.18
CA LEU A 209 -20.63 1.04 14.14
C LEU A 209 -20.52 0.25 15.42
N THR A 210 -20.06 -0.99 15.27
CA THR A 210 -19.78 -1.93 16.36
C THR A 210 -18.33 -2.39 16.31
N GLY A 211 -17.79 -2.93 17.40
CA GLY A 211 -16.39 -3.39 17.46
C GLY A 211 -15.66 -2.95 18.73
N PHE A 212 -14.35 -2.69 18.62
CA PHE A 212 -13.52 -2.39 19.77
C PHE A 212 -12.57 -1.22 19.55
N MET A 213 -12.34 -0.48 20.63
CA MET A 213 -11.21 0.43 20.78
C MET A 213 -10.29 -0.12 21.86
N LYS A 214 -9.10 -0.60 21.46
CA LYS A 214 -8.03 -0.96 22.39
C LYS A 214 -7.22 0.28 22.73
N VAL A 215 -7.22 0.66 24.00
CA VAL A 215 -6.53 1.86 24.51
C VAL A 215 -5.08 1.59 24.91
N GLY A 216 -4.32 2.66 25.15
CA GLY A 216 -2.92 2.56 25.52
C GLY A 216 -2.01 2.33 24.31
N TRP A 217 -0.96 1.53 24.50
CA TRP A 217 0.13 1.30 23.55
C TRP A 217 0.15 -0.15 23.05
N PRO A 218 0.23 -0.40 21.72
CA PRO A 218 -0.27 0.48 20.66
C PRO A 218 -1.79 0.68 20.79
N GLY A 219 -2.34 1.67 20.11
CA GLY A 219 -3.79 1.87 20.03
C GLY A 219 -4.39 1.14 18.83
N LEU A 220 -5.53 0.49 19.01
CA LEU A 220 -6.20 -0.26 17.93
C LEU A 220 -7.68 0.10 17.89
N LEU A 221 -8.24 0.23 16.70
CA LEU A 221 -9.68 0.29 16.47
C LEU A 221 -10.05 -0.83 15.50
N ILE A 222 -11.06 -1.60 15.85
CA ILE A 222 -11.77 -2.47 14.93
C ILE A 222 -13.21 -2.01 14.88
N VAL A 223 -13.69 -1.69 13.68
CA VAL A 223 -15.07 -1.25 13.46
C VAL A 223 -15.70 -2.11 12.38
N GLU A 224 -16.98 -2.40 12.56
CA GLU A 224 -17.82 -2.97 11.52
C GLU A 224 -19.20 -2.32 11.50
N GLY A 225 -19.77 -2.23 10.29
CA GLY A 225 -21.04 -1.56 10.03
C GLY A 225 -21.27 -1.40 8.53
N ASP A 226 -22.18 -0.51 8.15
CA ASP A 226 -22.32 -0.16 6.73
C ASP A 226 -20.98 0.36 6.20
N GLU A 227 -20.57 -0.11 5.02
CA GLU A 227 -19.27 0.25 4.46
C GLU A 227 -19.08 1.77 4.32
N ALA A 228 -20.13 2.51 3.93
CA ALA A 228 -20.06 3.96 3.83
C ALA A 228 -19.80 4.60 5.21
N ASN A 229 -20.46 4.09 6.24
CA ASN A 229 -20.30 4.58 7.61
C ASN A 229 -18.91 4.25 8.17
N CYS A 230 -18.37 3.07 7.87
CA CYS A 230 -17.00 2.70 8.26
C CYS A 230 -15.97 3.60 7.56
N CYS A 231 -16.19 3.98 6.30
CA CYS A 231 -15.35 4.95 5.57
C CYS A 231 -15.40 6.33 6.25
N ASP A 232 -16.61 6.85 6.44
CA ASP A 232 -16.83 8.19 7.00
C ASP A 232 -16.27 8.30 8.43
N PHE A 233 -16.46 7.26 9.25
CA PHE A 233 -15.86 7.17 10.58
C PHE A 233 -14.33 7.28 10.53
N TYR A 234 -13.68 6.53 9.64
CA TYR A 234 -12.22 6.58 9.50
C TYR A 234 -11.77 7.97 9.05
N GLU A 235 -12.43 8.54 8.04
CA GLU A 235 -12.14 9.88 7.52
C GLU A 235 -12.31 10.98 8.59
N GLU A 236 -13.30 10.85 9.48
CA GLU A 236 -13.51 11.79 10.57
C GLU A 236 -12.40 11.70 11.62
N ILE A 237 -12.12 10.49 12.14
CA ILE A 237 -11.09 10.34 13.17
C ILE A 237 -9.69 10.63 12.62
N ARG A 238 -9.45 10.40 11.33
CA ARG A 238 -8.16 10.65 10.66
C ARG A 238 -7.75 12.11 10.75
N ARG A 239 -8.71 13.04 10.72
CA ARG A 239 -8.46 14.50 10.78
C ARG A 239 -7.98 14.99 12.13
N TRP A 240 -8.00 14.14 13.15
CA TRP A 240 -7.57 14.53 14.49
C TRP A 240 -6.04 14.52 14.61
N ALA A 241 -5.52 15.18 15.64
CA ALA A 241 -4.08 15.15 15.92
C ALA A 241 -3.64 13.75 16.38
N TRP A 242 -3.05 12.97 15.48
CA TRP A 242 -2.41 11.67 15.75
C TRP A 242 -0.90 11.78 15.52
N GLN A 243 -0.10 11.08 16.33
CA GLN A 243 1.32 10.89 16.00
C GLN A 243 1.50 9.89 14.86
N TYR A 244 0.62 8.88 14.81
CA TYR A 244 0.53 7.91 13.73
C TYR A 244 -0.85 7.26 13.78
N LEU A 245 -1.51 7.18 12.63
CA LEU A 245 -2.78 6.49 12.41
C LEU A 245 -2.74 5.88 11.00
N VAL A 246 -3.09 4.60 10.86
CA VAL A 246 -3.09 3.92 9.56
C VAL A 246 -4.17 2.85 9.54
N LEU A 247 -4.89 2.75 8.43
CA LEU A 247 -5.77 1.63 8.15
C LEU A 247 -4.93 0.42 7.71
N ARG A 248 -4.97 -0.68 8.44
CA ARG A 248 -4.11 -1.86 8.19
C ARG A 248 -4.84 -3.09 7.70
N GLY A 249 -6.15 -3.16 7.86
CA GLY A 249 -6.94 -4.28 7.42
C GLY A 249 -8.35 -3.83 7.05
N GLU A 250 -8.86 -4.37 5.96
CA GLU A 250 -10.22 -4.13 5.49
C GLU A 250 -10.83 -5.46 5.01
N MET A 251 -12.12 -5.64 5.28
CA MET A 251 -12.90 -6.77 4.78
C MET A 251 -14.30 -6.28 4.42
N GLN A 252 -14.83 -6.73 3.29
CA GLN A 252 -16.15 -6.36 2.81
C GLN A 252 -16.95 -7.62 2.48
N GLU A 253 -18.23 -7.63 2.88
CA GLU A 253 -19.18 -8.70 2.56
C GLU A 253 -20.49 -8.11 2.02
N GLU A 254 -21.01 -8.68 0.93
CA GLU A 254 -22.25 -8.22 0.30
C GLU A 254 -23.47 -8.99 0.81
N PHE A 255 -24.55 -8.26 1.10
CA PHE A 255 -25.82 -8.80 1.60
C PHE A 255 -26.99 -8.24 0.81
N GLU A 256 -28.03 -9.04 0.65
CA GLU A 256 -29.25 -8.64 -0.08
C GLU A 256 -30.07 -7.60 0.69
N THR A 257 -30.08 -7.67 2.02
CA THR A 257 -30.89 -6.77 2.87
C THR A 257 -30.09 -6.19 4.03
N GLN A 258 -30.53 -5.03 4.53
CA GLN A 258 -29.96 -4.40 5.73
C GLN A 258 -30.05 -5.31 6.96
N HIS A 259 -31.14 -6.08 7.07
CA HIS A 259 -31.35 -6.99 8.20
C HIS A 259 -30.33 -8.13 8.19
N ALA A 260 -30.11 -8.77 7.04
CA ALA A 260 -29.10 -9.81 6.90
C ALA A 260 -27.69 -9.29 7.22
N MET A 261 -27.34 -8.10 6.72
CA MET A 261 -26.08 -7.42 7.02
C MET A 261 -25.91 -7.16 8.53
N THR A 262 -26.97 -6.71 9.20
CA THR A 262 -26.94 -6.43 10.64
C THR A 262 -26.78 -7.70 11.46
N CYS A 263 -27.43 -8.80 11.07
CA CYS A 263 -27.26 -10.11 11.70
C CYS A 263 -25.87 -10.72 11.48
N ALA A 264 -25.15 -10.29 10.44
CA ALA A 264 -23.79 -10.75 10.13
C ALA A 264 -22.67 -9.93 10.83
N ARG A 265 -23.02 -8.89 11.61
CA ARG A 265 -22.06 -8.21 12.48
C ARG A 265 -21.55 -9.19 13.54
N ALA A 266 -20.24 -9.28 13.67
CA ALA A 266 -19.54 -10.09 14.67
C ALA A 266 -19.70 -9.56 16.10
N PHE A 267 -19.88 -8.26 16.25
CA PHE A 267 -19.84 -7.52 17.50
C PHE A 267 -21.18 -6.85 17.76
N ALA A 268 -21.70 -7.01 18.97
CA ALA A 268 -23.00 -6.46 19.33
C ALA A 268 -22.96 -4.94 19.59
N ILE A 269 -21.83 -4.44 20.10
CA ILE A 269 -21.66 -3.05 20.52
C ILE A 269 -20.23 -2.57 20.23
N PHE A 270 -20.02 -1.25 20.22
CA PHE A 270 -18.69 -0.66 20.21
C PHE A 270 -18.15 -0.50 21.64
N SER A 271 -17.08 -1.22 21.99
CA SER A 271 -16.55 -1.30 23.37
C SER A 271 -15.10 -0.80 23.49
N GLU A 272 -14.78 -0.19 24.63
CA GLU A 272 -13.39 0.15 24.98
C GLU A 272 -12.77 -0.99 25.80
N VAL A 273 -11.57 -1.41 25.43
CA VAL A 273 -10.82 -2.49 26.08
C VAL A 273 -9.38 -2.07 26.31
N GLU A 274 -8.75 -2.61 27.36
CA GLU A 274 -7.36 -2.30 27.70
C GLU A 274 -6.36 -3.28 27.06
N ASP A 275 -6.75 -4.56 26.99
CA ASP A 275 -5.87 -5.65 26.61
C ASP A 275 -6.10 -6.08 25.15
N MET A 276 -4.99 -6.28 24.42
CA MET A 276 -5.00 -6.74 23.04
C MET A 276 -5.54 -8.18 22.92
N SER A 277 -5.31 -9.01 23.95
CA SER A 277 -5.79 -10.40 23.98
C SER A 277 -7.31 -10.49 23.88
N ILE A 278 -8.05 -9.52 24.41
CA ILE A 278 -9.51 -9.45 24.31
C ILE A 278 -9.93 -9.24 22.85
N VAL A 279 -9.29 -8.31 22.15
CA VAL A 279 -9.57 -8.07 20.73
C VAL A 279 -9.19 -9.28 19.89
N ALA A 280 -8.04 -9.89 20.15
CA ALA A 280 -7.58 -11.08 19.44
C ALA A 280 -8.53 -12.29 19.64
N SER A 281 -9.01 -12.53 20.86
CA SER A 281 -9.99 -13.59 21.15
C SER A 281 -11.31 -13.32 20.46
N ALA A 282 -11.83 -12.09 20.57
CA ALA A 282 -13.08 -11.71 19.93
C ALA A 282 -13.02 -11.85 18.41
N CYS A 283 -11.91 -11.45 17.77
CA CYS A 283 -11.71 -11.65 16.33
C CYS A 283 -11.64 -13.14 15.98
N ARG A 284 -10.95 -13.96 16.77
CA ARG A 284 -10.85 -15.42 16.55
C ARG A 284 -12.21 -16.11 16.63
N GLU A 285 -12.97 -15.81 17.69
CA GLU A 285 -14.32 -16.34 17.90
C GLU A 285 -15.30 -15.90 16.79
N ALA A 286 -15.10 -14.70 16.25
CA ALA A 286 -15.88 -14.15 15.14
C ALA A 286 -15.41 -14.60 13.74
N GLY A 287 -14.34 -15.38 13.62
CA GLY A 287 -13.75 -15.74 12.32
C GLY A 287 -13.01 -14.60 11.58
N LEU A 288 -12.69 -13.51 12.29
CA LEU A 288 -11.95 -12.35 11.80
C LEU A 288 -10.44 -12.41 12.14
N GLU A 289 -9.91 -13.61 12.41
CA GLU A 289 -8.51 -13.79 12.81
C GLU A 289 -7.53 -13.34 11.72
N SER A 290 -7.80 -13.65 10.45
CA SER A 290 -6.94 -13.24 9.33
C SER A 290 -6.86 -11.71 9.20
N LEU A 291 -7.98 -11.01 9.40
CA LEU A 291 -8.05 -9.54 9.41
C LEU A 291 -7.19 -8.97 10.54
N PHE A 292 -7.26 -9.58 11.72
CA PHE A 292 -6.47 -9.17 12.88
C PHE A 292 -4.96 -9.43 12.68
N GLN A 293 -4.58 -10.61 12.22
CA GLN A 293 -3.16 -10.98 11.98
C GLN A 293 -2.53 -10.10 10.90
N THR A 294 -3.24 -9.88 9.78
CA THR A 294 -2.82 -8.97 8.70
C THR A 294 -2.52 -7.58 9.25
N ALA A 295 -3.41 -7.04 10.06
CA ALA A 295 -3.21 -5.72 10.63
C ALA A 295 -2.09 -5.65 11.66
N MET A 296 -1.85 -6.74 12.37
CA MET A 296 -0.74 -6.84 13.32
C MET A 296 0.60 -7.15 12.64
N LYS A 297 0.64 -7.28 11.30
CA LYS A 297 1.82 -7.70 10.52
C LYS A 297 2.41 -9.02 11.03
N ILE A 298 1.55 -9.88 11.57
CA ILE A 298 1.91 -11.24 11.95
C ILE A 298 1.81 -12.04 10.65
N TYR A 299 2.83 -11.89 9.80
CA TYR A 299 3.00 -12.77 8.64
C TYR A 299 3.42 -14.12 9.21
N GLU A 300 2.69 -15.18 8.85
CA GLU A 300 3.09 -16.55 9.17
C GLU A 300 4.45 -16.83 8.51
N HIS A 301 5.52 -16.67 9.31
CA HIS A 301 6.82 -17.23 9.05
C HIS A 301 7.11 -18.23 10.17
N ASP A 302 6.83 -19.51 9.89
CA ASP A 302 7.42 -20.76 10.43
C ASP A 302 7.43 -20.93 11.98
N ILE A 303 7.01 -22.02 12.64
CA ILE A 303 7.12 -23.46 12.38
C ILE A 303 6.09 -24.19 13.27
N GLN A 304 5.24 -25.05 12.69
CA GLN A 304 5.14 -26.44 13.16
C GLN A 304 4.51 -27.33 12.08
N ASP A 305 5.37 -28.23 11.62
CA ASP A 305 5.17 -29.37 10.73
C ASP A 305 3.73 -29.91 10.62
N ASN A 306 3.35 -30.20 9.37
CA ASN A 306 2.71 -31.44 8.92
C ASN A 306 1.38 -31.33 8.11
N GLU A 307 1.19 -30.29 7.30
CA GLU A 307 0.20 -30.31 6.21
C GLU A 307 0.89 -30.02 4.86
N PRO A 308 0.70 -30.87 3.82
CA PRO A 308 1.35 -30.69 2.53
C PRO A 308 0.78 -29.46 1.82
N HIS A 309 1.57 -28.40 1.72
CA HIS A 309 1.19 -27.20 1.01
C HIS A 309 1.36 -27.42 -0.49
N ILE A 310 0.24 -27.43 -1.21
CA ILE A 310 0.22 -27.53 -2.67
C ILE A 310 0.58 -26.15 -3.25
N HIS A 311 1.75 -26.03 -3.86
CA HIS A 311 2.19 -24.81 -4.53
C HIS A 311 1.79 -24.83 -6.00
N GLY A 312 1.36 -23.68 -6.54
CA GLY A 312 0.95 -23.57 -7.93
C GLY A 312 1.42 -22.28 -8.60
N ALA A 313 1.74 -22.36 -9.90
CA ALA A 313 2.08 -21.22 -10.74
C ALA A 313 1.21 -21.23 -12.00
N LEU A 314 0.61 -20.09 -12.33
CA LEU A 314 -0.22 -19.90 -13.51
C LEU A 314 0.39 -18.87 -14.45
N ILE A 315 0.68 -19.28 -15.69
CA ILE A 315 1.37 -18.46 -16.68
C ILE A 315 0.49 -18.32 -17.92
N LEU A 316 0.25 -17.08 -18.32
CA LEU A 316 -0.41 -16.73 -19.58
C LEU A 316 0.66 -16.55 -20.67
N VAL A 317 0.56 -17.34 -21.73
CA VAL A 317 1.49 -17.33 -22.86
C VAL A 317 0.75 -16.92 -24.12
N ASP A 318 1.10 -15.75 -24.67
CA ASP A 318 0.45 -15.18 -25.86
C ASP A 318 0.69 -16.02 -27.13
N HIS A 319 1.87 -16.63 -27.27
CA HIS A 319 2.18 -17.53 -28.38
C HIS A 319 3.39 -18.44 -28.07
N MET A 320 3.43 -19.63 -28.68
CA MET A 320 4.61 -20.50 -28.69
C MET A 320 5.12 -20.65 -30.12
N ASN A 321 6.34 -20.17 -30.41
CA ASN A 321 6.94 -20.27 -31.76
C ASN A 321 7.10 -21.71 -32.26
N ASP A 322 7.46 -22.64 -31.38
CA ASP A 322 7.42 -24.09 -31.63
C ASP A 322 6.63 -24.80 -30.54
N GLY A 323 5.30 -24.83 -30.70
CA GLY A 323 4.40 -25.45 -29.74
C GLY A 323 4.68 -26.94 -29.50
N LYS A 324 5.27 -27.68 -30.45
CA LYS A 324 5.59 -29.10 -30.26
C LYS A 324 6.83 -29.27 -29.39
N ALA A 325 7.92 -28.56 -29.70
CA ALA A 325 9.14 -28.62 -28.90
C ALA A 325 8.92 -28.06 -27.49
N TYR A 326 8.19 -26.94 -27.37
CA TYR A 326 7.97 -26.29 -26.08
C TYR A 326 7.08 -27.13 -25.16
N ARG A 327 5.99 -27.74 -25.67
CA ARG A 327 5.17 -28.69 -24.89
C ARG A 327 5.96 -29.94 -24.48
N LYS A 328 6.87 -30.42 -25.34
CA LYS A 328 7.76 -31.55 -25.01
C LYS A 328 8.73 -31.17 -23.88
N TRP A 329 9.30 -29.95 -23.94
CA TRP A 329 10.16 -29.41 -22.90
C TRP A 329 9.41 -29.21 -21.58
N LEU A 330 8.23 -28.58 -21.59
CA LEU A 330 7.39 -28.39 -20.40
C LEU A 330 7.05 -29.72 -19.72
N ARG A 331 6.66 -30.76 -20.49
CA ARG A 331 6.38 -32.10 -19.97
C ARG A 331 7.62 -32.80 -19.40
N LYS A 332 8.80 -32.54 -19.97
CA LYS A 332 10.06 -33.12 -19.48
C LYS A 332 10.45 -32.49 -18.14
N ASN A 333 10.38 -31.16 -18.04
CA ASN A 333 10.77 -30.42 -16.83
C ASN A 333 9.76 -30.59 -15.69
N SER A 334 8.47 -30.63 -16.00
CA SER A 334 7.43 -30.91 -15.00
C SER A 334 7.64 -32.28 -14.34
N ARG A 335 7.97 -33.31 -15.13
CA ARG A 335 8.32 -34.64 -14.61
C ARG A 335 9.61 -34.67 -13.78
N SER A 336 10.61 -33.85 -14.11
CA SER A 336 11.85 -33.82 -13.34
C SER A 336 11.72 -33.05 -12.02
N LEU A 337 10.74 -32.14 -11.93
CA LEU A 337 10.45 -31.34 -10.74
C LEU A 337 9.27 -31.87 -9.93
N ASP A 338 8.71 -33.03 -10.31
CA ASP A 338 7.53 -33.65 -9.70
C ASP A 338 6.31 -32.70 -9.57
N VAL A 339 6.10 -31.86 -10.59
CA VAL A 339 4.95 -30.95 -10.66
C VAL A 339 3.95 -31.41 -11.72
N SER A 340 2.67 -31.34 -11.39
CA SER A 340 1.55 -31.51 -12.31
C SER A 340 1.48 -30.35 -13.30
N LEU A 341 1.40 -30.65 -14.59
CA LEU A 341 1.34 -29.66 -15.67
C LEU A 341 -0.04 -29.67 -16.35
N VAL A 342 -0.68 -28.51 -16.41
CA VAL A 342 -1.89 -28.27 -17.22
C VAL A 342 -1.56 -27.27 -18.31
N VAL A 343 -1.87 -27.62 -19.57
CA VAL A 343 -1.76 -26.69 -20.70
C VAL A 343 -3.10 -26.61 -21.40
N LYS A 344 -3.72 -25.42 -21.41
CA LYS A 344 -5.04 -25.18 -22.01
C LYS A 344 -4.97 -24.03 -23.00
N ASN A 345 -5.54 -24.22 -24.18
CA ASN A 345 -5.73 -23.13 -25.14
C ASN A 345 -7.08 -22.46 -24.83
N ILE A 346 -7.08 -21.15 -24.66
CA ILE A 346 -8.27 -20.32 -24.42
C ILE A 346 -8.51 -19.47 -25.65
N TYR A 347 -9.73 -19.54 -26.20
CA TYR A 347 -10.16 -18.77 -27.36
C TYR A 347 -11.15 -17.71 -26.89
N ALA A 348 -10.91 -16.44 -27.22
CA ALA A 348 -11.85 -15.37 -26.94
C ALA A 348 -13.20 -15.68 -27.63
N ASP A 349 -14.29 -15.60 -26.89
CA ASP A 349 -15.67 -15.86 -27.36
C ASP A 349 -15.88 -17.27 -27.98
N ASN A 350 -15.05 -18.26 -27.61
CA ASN A 350 -15.01 -19.58 -28.26
C ASN A 350 -14.73 -19.53 -29.78
N ASP A 351 -14.12 -18.44 -30.25
CA ASP A 351 -13.76 -18.29 -31.66
C ASP A 351 -12.44 -19.03 -31.97
N PHE A 352 -12.56 -20.25 -32.47
CA PHE A 352 -11.43 -21.11 -32.83
C PHE A 352 -10.62 -20.62 -34.04
N THR A 353 -11.08 -19.58 -34.74
CA THR A 353 -10.33 -18.97 -35.84
C THR A 353 -9.32 -17.92 -35.36
N LYS A 354 -9.53 -17.38 -34.15
CA LYS A 354 -8.62 -16.44 -33.50
C LYS A 354 -7.47 -17.16 -32.82
N ARG A 355 -6.35 -16.45 -32.66
CA ARG A 355 -5.18 -16.98 -31.95
C ARG A 355 -5.54 -17.23 -30.48
N PRO A 356 -5.30 -18.44 -29.95
CA PRO A 356 -5.61 -18.73 -28.55
C PRO A 356 -4.55 -18.16 -27.62
N THR A 357 -4.98 -17.68 -26.45
CA THR A 357 -4.07 -17.50 -25.30
C THR A 357 -3.80 -18.88 -24.69
N ILE A 358 -2.53 -19.20 -24.45
CA ILE A 358 -2.13 -20.50 -23.91
C ILE A 358 -1.95 -20.34 -22.40
N LEU A 359 -2.80 -21.00 -21.63
CA LEU A 359 -2.67 -21.14 -20.19
C LEU A 359 -1.74 -22.30 -19.86
N VAL A 360 -0.68 -22.04 -19.10
CA VAL A 360 0.23 -23.06 -18.58
C VAL A 360 0.19 -22.99 -17.05
N ALA A 361 -0.27 -24.06 -16.41
CA ALA A 361 -0.29 -24.17 -14.95
C ALA A 361 0.64 -25.29 -14.49
N PHE A 362 1.37 -25.01 -13.41
CA PHE A 362 2.17 -25.99 -12.67
C PHE A 362 1.62 -26.11 -11.26
N VAL A 363 1.52 -27.32 -10.73
CA VAL A 363 1.04 -27.58 -9.36
C VAL A 363 1.89 -28.68 -8.75
N GLY A 364 2.48 -28.47 -7.59
CA GLY A 364 3.22 -29.53 -6.89
C GLY A 364 3.56 -29.16 -5.44
N ASP A 365 3.99 -30.16 -4.69
CA ASP A 365 4.00 -30.10 -3.22
C ASP A 365 5.35 -29.65 -2.64
N ASN A 366 6.31 -29.28 -3.50
CA ASN A 366 7.61 -28.77 -3.10
C ASN A 366 8.32 -28.11 -4.29
N ILE A 367 8.35 -26.77 -4.31
CA ILE A 367 9.29 -26.05 -5.18
C ILE A 367 10.37 -25.47 -4.30
N THR A 368 11.38 -26.28 -3.97
CA THR A 368 12.69 -25.73 -3.58
C THR A 368 13.26 -25.05 -4.81
N VAL A 369 13.16 -23.72 -4.86
CA VAL A 369 13.81 -22.92 -5.90
C VAL A 369 15.32 -23.01 -5.65
N PRO A 370 16.14 -23.48 -6.60
CA PRO A 370 17.60 -23.54 -6.46
C PRO A 370 18.25 -22.16 -6.50
#